data_AF-A0ABD3K2K4-F1
#
_entry.id   AF-A0ABD3K2K4-F1
#
_cell.length_a   1.000
_cell.length_b   1.000
_cell.length_c   1.000
_cell.angle_alpha   90.00
_cell.angle_beta   90.00
_cell.angle_gamma   90.00
#
_symmetry.space_group_name_H-M   'P 1'
#
loop_
_entity.id
_entity.type
_entity.pdbx_description
1 polymer ?
#
loop_
_entity_poly.entity_id
_entity_poly.type
_entity_poly.pdbx_seq_one_letter_code
_entity_poly.pdbx_strand_id
1 'polypeptide(L)'
;MSQPNIKISALILLLSVITMTWSASSPDVIESLLTRLESKRASPLVQETAAAGVLKRLLPFHSHSFQFKIGPEVSLSQILRNEVEAEPVAPLSQVTVEPQLMNSGN
;
A
#
# COMPACT_ATOMS: atom_id res chain seq x y z
N MET A 1 55.19 -15.70 -8.17
CA MET A 1 54.53 -15.02 -7.04
C MET A 1 53.60 -13.95 -7.59
N SER A 2 52.28 -14.19 -7.56
CA SER A 2 51.27 -13.25 -8.06
C SER A 2 50.98 -12.23 -6.97
N GLN A 3 51.30 -10.95 -7.22
CA GLN A 3 51.05 -9.85 -6.27
C GLN A 3 49.53 -9.69 -6.12
N PRO A 4 48.96 -9.79 -4.89
CA PRO A 4 47.56 -9.49 -4.70
C PRO A 4 47.35 -8.00 -4.97
N ASN A 5 46.40 -7.68 -5.84
CA ASN A 5 46.04 -6.31 -6.17
C ASN A 5 45.42 -5.65 -4.92
N ILE A 6 46.25 -4.94 -4.15
CA ILE A 6 45.89 -4.29 -2.88
C ILE A 6 44.65 -3.40 -3.04
N LYS A 7 44.47 -2.78 -4.21
CA LYS A 7 43.28 -1.98 -4.56
C LYS A 7 41.99 -2.82 -4.60
N ILE A 8 42.07 -4.03 -5.17
CA ILE A 8 40.94 -4.96 -5.24
C ILE A 8 40.61 -5.49 -3.85
N SER A 9 41.64 -5.81 -3.05
CA SER A 9 41.46 -6.24 -1.66
C SER A 9 40.82 -5.13 -0.80
N ALA A 10 41.27 -3.88 -0.96
CA ALA A 10 40.68 -2.73 -0.28
C ALA A 10 39.22 -2.47 -0.71
N LEU A 11 38.92 -2.65 -2.00
CA LEU A 11 37.55 -2.52 -2.53
C LEU A 11 36.62 -3.60 -1.96
N ILE A 12 37.08 -4.85 -1.89
CA ILE A 12 36.32 -5.96 -1.30
C ILE A 12 36.09 -5.73 0.20
N LEU A 13 37.11 -5.23 0.91
CA LEU A 13 37.00 -4.90 2.33
C LEU A 13 35.98 -3.77 2.57
N LEU A 14 36.05 -2.71 1.77
CA LEU A 14 35.09 -1.60 1.83
C LEU A 14 33.66 -2.07 1.55
N LEU A 15 33.48 -2.92 0.54
CA LEU A 15 32.18 -3.46 0.17
C LEU A 15 31.62 -4.36 1.29
N SER A 16 32.46 -5.18 1.92
CA SER A 16 32.09 -6.00 3.09
C SER A 16 31.61 -5.16 4.26
N VAL A 17 32.29 -4.04 4.57
CA VAL A 17 31.90 -3.15 5.67
C VAL A 17 30.52 -2.51 5.41
N ILE A 18 30.25 -2.08 4.17
CA ILE A 18 28.95 -1.51 3.78
C ILE A 18 27.83 -2.55 3.88
N THR A 19 28.07 -3.78 3.46
CA THR A 19 27.06 -4.86 3.56
C THR A 19 26.80 -5.27 5.01
N MET A 20 27.81 -5.22 5.88
CA MET A 20 27.70 -5.58 7.29
C MET A 20 26.85 -4.55 8.06
N THR A 21 27.01 -3.24 7.78
CA THR A 21 26.20 -2.19 8.41
C THR A 21 24.74 -2.23 7.96
N TRP A 22 24.48 -2.64 6.72
CA TRP A 22 23.12 -2.84 6.23
C TRP A 22 22.44 -4.06 6.85
N SER A 23 23.19 -5.16 7.05
CA SER A 23 22.66 -6.36 7.70
C SER A 23 22.50 -6.20 9.22
N ALA A 24 23.16 -5.20 9.82
CA ALA A 24 23.03 -4.83 11.23
C ALA A 24 21.90 -3.81 11.52
N SER A 25 21.17 -3.36 10.49
CA SER A 25 19.92 -2.62 10.67
C SER A 25 18.88 -3.55 11.28
N SER A 26 18.82 -3.57 12.62
CA SER A 26 17.77 -4.26 13.36
C SER A 26 16.41 -3.72 12.89
N PRO A 27 15.37 -4.56 12.75
CA PRO A 27 14.00 -4.08 12.52
C PRO A 27 13.62 -2.94 13.47
N ASP A 28 14.14 -2.96 14.70
CA ASP A 28 13.97 -1.90 15.71
C ASP A 28 14.46 -0.51 15.25
N VAL A 29 15.51 -0.44 14.43
CA VAL A 29 16.01 0.84 13.92
C VAL A 29 15.02 1.42 12.93
N ILE A 30 14.49 0.61 12.01
CA ILE A 30 13.49 1.05 11.03
C ILE A 30 12.19 1.43 11.75
N GLU A 31 11.72 0.61 12.69
CA GLU A 31 10.54 0.90 13.50
C GLU A 31 10.71 2.17 14.33
N SER A 32 11.89 2.40 14.90
CA SER A 32 12.18 3.65 15.63
C SER A 32 12.16 4.87 14.71
N LEU A 33 12.62 4.74 13.47
CA LEU A 33 12.59 5.82 12.48
C LEU A 33 11.17 6.09 12.01
N LEU A 34 10.39 5.04 11.73
CA LEU A 34 8.97 5.14 11.37
C LEU A 34 8.17 5.80 12.50
N THR A 35 8.34 5.33 13.73
CA THR A 35 7.72 5.92 14.93
C THR A 35 8.10 7.40 15.07
N ARG A 36 9.38 7.74 14.86
CA ARG A 36 9.84 9.12 14.95
C ARG A 36 9.29 10.00 13.82
N LEU A 37 9.15 9.46 12.61
CA LEU A 37 8.51 10.15 11.48
C LEU A 37 7.02 10.37 11.76
N GLU A 38 6.32 9.35 12.25
CA GLU A 38 4.90 9.45 12.59
C GLU A 38 4.67 10.44 13.74
N SER A 39 5.55 10.47 14.74
CA SER A 39 5.51 11.46 15.82
C SER A 39 5.66 12.92 15.35
N LYS A 40 6.25 13.12 14.17
CA LYS A 40 6.45 14.44 13.54
C LYS A 40 5.39 14.76 12.49
N ARG A 41 4.46 13.84 12.24
CA ARG A 41 3.42 14.04 11.25
C ARG A 41 2.52 15.21 11.66
N ALA A 42 2.24 16.09 10.71
CA ALA A 42 1.32 17.19 10.93
C ALA A 42 -0.08 16.66 11.25
N SER A 43 -0.89 17.40 12.01
CA SER A 43 -2.25 16.97 12.29
C SER A 43 -3.06 16.79 11.00
N PRO A 44 -4.08 15.92 10.98
CA PRO A 44 -4.92 15.70 9.80
C PRO A 44 -5.45 17.00 9.19
N LEU A 45 -5.96 17.90 10.04
CA LEU A 45 -6.47 19.21 9.62
C LEU A 45 -5.42 20.06 8.89
N VAL A 46 -4.17 20.04 9.37
CA VAL A 46 -3.07 20.80 8.75
C VAL A 46 -2.73 20.20 7.38
N GLN A 47 -2.69 18.87 7.27
CA GLN A 47 -2.45 18.19 5.99
C GLN A 47 -3.56 18.48 4.97
N GLU A 48 -4.83 18.40 5.39
CA GLU A 48 -5.99 18.70 4.55
C GLU A 48 -5.97 20.15 4.06
N THR A 49 -5.64 21.10 4.95
CA THR A 49 -5.52 22.51 4.60
C THR A 49 -4.37 22.74 3.61
N ALA A 50 -3.23 22.08 3.83
CA ALA A 50 -2.10 22.16 2.92
C ALA A 50 -2.46 21.59 1.53
N ALA A 51 -3.13 20.45 1.48
CA ALA A 51 -3.62 19.83 0.24
C ALA A 51 -4.61 20.75 -0.49
N ALA A 52 -5.56 21.36 0.23
CA ALA A 52 -6.48 22.35 -0.33
C ALA A 52 -5.74 23.57 -0.92
N GLY A 53 -4.69 24.06 -0.25
CA GLY A 53 -3.86 25.15 -0.75
C GLY A 53 -3.04 24.79 -1.98
N VAL A 54 -2.59 23.55 -2.11
CA VAL A 54 -1.96 23.03 -3.34
C VAL A 54 -3.01 22.94 -4.46
N LEU A 55 -4.16 22.34 -4.19
CA LEU A 55 -5.23 22.19 -5.17
C LEU A 55 -5.73 23.54 -5.69
N LYS A 56 -5.89 24.53 -4.80
CA LYS A 56 -6.30 25.89 -5.20
C LYS A 56 -5.31 26.54 -6.16
N ARG A 57 -4.02 26.22 -6.08
CA ARG A 57 -3.01 26.70 -7.03
C ARG A 57 -3.06 25.97 -8.36
N LEU A 58 -3.34 24.66 -8.34
CA LEU A 58 -3.42 23.84 -9.55
C LEU A 58 -4.73 24.06 -10.32
N LEU A 59 -5.85 24.16 -9.60
CA LEU A 59 -7.21 24.22 -10.11
C LEU A 59 -8.00 25.35 -9.42
N PRO A 60 -7.65 26.62 -9.65
CA PRO A 60 -8.19 27.76 -8.91
C PRO A 60 -9.72 27.85 -8.96
N PHE A 61 -10.33 27.52 -10.10
CA PHE A 61 -11.78 27.60 -10.28
C PHE A 61 -12.53 26.35 -9.80
N HIS A 62 -11.86 25.21 -9.62
CA HIS A 62 -12.50 23.92 -9.36
C HIS A 62 -12.12 23.34 -8.01
N SER A 63 -11.33 24.08 -7.22
CA SER A 63 -10.88 23.63 -5.89
C SER A 63 -12.02 23.31 -4.92
N HIS A 64 -13.19 23.94 -5.10
CA HIS A 64 -14.38 23.71 -4.28
C HIS A 64 -15.10 22.40 -4.60
N SER A 65 -14.82 21.77 -5.75
CA SER A 65 -15.41 20.48 -6.14
C SER A 65 -14.76 19.30 -5.42
N PHE A 66 -13.72 19.54 -4.63
CA PHE A 66 -12.95 18.51 -3.94
C PHE A 66 -13.05 18.69 -2.42
N GLN A 67 -13.14 17.57 -1.71
CA GLN A 67 -13.04 17.52 -0.25
C GLN A 67 -11.84 16.66 0.12
N PHE A 68 -10.95 17.21 0.95
CA PHE A 68 -9.80 16.47 1.47
C PHE A 68 -10.16 15.82 2.80
N LYS A 69 -9.74 14.57 2.96
CA LYS A 69 -9.81 13.84 4.21
C LYS A 69 -8.60 12.93 4.33
N ILE A 70 -7.86 13.03 5.43
CA ILE A 70 -6.81 12.07 5.73
C ILE A 70 -7.46 10.81 6.31
N GLY A 71 -7.29 9.68 5.60
CA GLY A 71 -7.74 8.38 6.05
C GLY A 71 -6.80 7.78 7.10
N PRO A 72 -7.28 6.78 7.87
CA PRO A 72 -6.42 6.00 8.74
C PRO A 72 -5.31 5.32 7.92
N GLU A 73 -4.14 5.16 8.53
CA GLU A 73 -3.05 4.40 7.93
C GLU A 73 -3.54 2.97 7.62
N VAL A 74 -3.57 2.62 6.35
CA VAL A 74 -3.96 1.27 5.93
C VAL A 74 -2.83 0.33 6.34
N SER A 75 -3.01 -0.34 7.47
CA SER A 75 -2.10 -1.37 7.92
C SER A 75 -2.06 -2.48 6.87
N LEU A 76 -0.87 -2.97 6.47
CA LEU A 76 -0.70 -4.04 5.48
C LEU A 76 -1.50 -5.32 5.83
N SER A 77 -1.80 -5.50 7.12
CA SER A 77 -2.68 -6.55 7.65
C SER A 77 -4.15 -6.43 7.21
N GLN A 78 -4.62 -5.24 6.83
CA GLN A 78 -5.95 -4.98 6.26
C GLN A 78 -6.00 -5.32 4.77
N ILE A 79 -4.91 -5.07 4.03
CA ILE A 79 -4.82 -5.35 2.58
C ILE A 79 -4.86 -6.86 2.34
N LEU A 80 -4.14 -7.65 3.15
CA LEU A 80 -4.14 -9.11 3.03
C LEU A 80 -5.47 -9.77 3.47
N ARG A 81 -6.35 -9.04 4.18
CA ARG A 81 -7.64 -9.57 4.65
C ARG A 81 -8.76 -9.36 3.62
N ASN A 82 -8.68 -8.29 2.83
CA ASN A 82 -9.71 -7.94 1.84
C ASN A 82 -9.66 -8.83 0.56
N GLU A 83 -8.59 -9.60 0.36
CA GLU A 83 -8.46 -10.57 -0.74
C GLU A 83 -9.13 -11.93 -0.44
N VAL A 84 -9.54 -12.19 0.81
CA VAL A 84 -10.10 -13.50 1.23
C VAL A 84 -11.63 -13.54 1.18
N GLU A 85 -12.30 -12.39 0.97
CA GLU A 85 -13.77 -12.30 0.87
C GLU A 85 -14.25 -11.98 -0.56
N ALA A 86 -13.56 -12.49 -1.58
CA ALA A 86 -14.20 -12.68 -2.87
C ALA A 86 -15.11 -13.92 -2.74
N GLU A 87 -16.34 -13.69 -2.30
CA GLU A 87 -17.42 -14.69 -2.27
C GLU A 87 -17.41 -15.57 -3.53
N PRO A 88 -17.42 -16.91 -3.41
CA PRO A 88 -17.57 -17.78 -4.55
C PRO A 88 -18.96 -17.55 -5.16
N VAL A 89 -18.99 -16.93 -6.35
CA VAL A 89 -20.20 -16.79 -7.16
C VAL A 89 -20.86 -18.16 -7.26
N ALA A 90 -22.03 -18.30 -6.64
CA ALA A 90 -22.80 -19.53 -6.63
C ALA A 90 -22.97 -20.05 -8.08
N PRO A 91 -22.82 -21.37 -8.31
CA PRO A 91 -23.05 -21.91 -9.64
C PRO A 91 -24.49 -21.63 -10.06
N LEU A 92 -24.67 -21.07 -11.26
CA LEU A 92 -25.98 -20.80 -11.85
C LEU A 92 -26.89 -22.03 -11.66
N SER A 93 -27.96 -21.85 -10.88
CA SER A 93 -29.08 -22.78 -10.83
C SER A 93 -29.51 -23.10 -12.25
N GLN A 94 -29.46 -24.38 -12.59
CA GLN A 94 -29.96 -24.89 -13.86
C GLN A 94 -31.41 -24.41 -14.04
N VAL A 95 -31.67 -23.76 -15.16
CA VAL A 95 -33.02 -23.44 -15.61
C VAL A 95 -33.73 -24.78 -15.89
N THR A 96 -34.43 -25.29 -14.88
CA THR A 96 -35.40 -26.36 -15.04
C THR A 96 -36.59 -25.78 -15.79
N VAL A 97 -36.67 -26.07 -17.09
CA VAL A 97 -37.85 -25.77 -17.89
C VAL A 97 -38.95 -26.75 -17.48
N GLU A 98 -39.92 -26.25 -16.70
CA GLU A 98 -41.16 -26.98 -16.43
C GLU A 98 -42.00 -27.06 -17.72
N PRO A 99 -42.44 -28.24 -18.17
CA PRO A 99 -43.38 -28.33 -19.27
C PRO A 99 -44.78 -27.90 -18.79
N GLN A 100 -45.27 -26.77 -19.33
CA GLN A 100 -46.65 -26.30 -19.17
C GLN A 100 -47.63 -27.38 -19.64
N LEU A 101 -48.27 -28.04 -18.68
CA LEU A 101 -49.39 -28.93 -18.91
C LEU A 101 -50.62 -28.08 -19.25
N MET A 102 -50.89 -28.05 -20.55
CA MET A 102 -52.14 -27.58 -21.15
C MET A 102 -53.32 -28.31 -20.50
N ASN A 103 -54.12 -27.62 -19.68
CA ASN A 103 -55.46 -28.11 -19.34
C ASN A 103 -56.52 -27.24 -20.04
N SER A 104 -57.20 -27.93 -20.94
CA SER A 104 -58.26 -27.49 -21.81
C SER A 104 -59.60 -27.81 -21.16
N GLY A 105 -60.51 -26.83 -21.16
CA GLY A 105 -61.94 -27.11 -21.31
C GLY A 105 -62.79 -27.00 -20.04
N ASN A 106 -63.61 -25.95 -20.04
CA ASN A 106 -65.06 -25.90 -19.80
C ASN A 106 -65.73 -27.02 -19.01
#